data_AF-A0A4Q2Z5H9-F1
#
_entry.id   AF-A0A4Q2Z5H9-F1
#
_cell.length_a   1.000
_cell.length_b   1.000
_cell.length_c   1.000
_cell.angle_alpha   90.00
_cell.angle_beta   90.00
_cell.angle_gamma   90.00
#
_symmetry.space_group_name_H-M   'P 1'
#
loop_
_entity.id
_entity.type
_entity.pdbx_description
1 polymer ?
#
loop_
_entity_poly.entity_id
_entity_poly.type
_entity_poly.pdbx_seq_one_letter_code
_entity_poly.pdbx_strand_id
1 'polypeptide(L)'
;MTERAPWACSPHHSRGRLHKEQTGTIRGPRDAFQRDRDRIIHSISFRRLRSKTQVFMAPDGDHFRVRLTHSLEVAQIGRTVARSLGLNEDLTEALCLAHDIGHPPFGHAGERALEEALAGQGGFDHNGHTLRTLTALERPYPGWDGLNLSWDTLEGLAKHNGPIHAPQWALATADAQFPLELTRWPSLEAQVAAIADDIAYDNHDIDDGLRAGLLSLDQLMAVPMIAAGWRTVEAKYPGVDRKRL
;
A
#
# COMPACT_ATOMS: atom_id res chain seq x y z
N MET A 1 21.13 -16.08 6.38
CA MET A 1 19.93 -15.28 6.71
C MET A 1 20.43 -14.06 7.45
N THR A 2 20.14 -12.86 6.97
CA THR A 2 20.43 -11.63 7.72
C THR A 2 19.67 -11.71 9.04
N GLU A 3 20.38 -11.52 10.15
CA GLU A 3 19.79 -11.42 11.47
C GLU A 3 18.83 -10.21 11.47
N ARG A 4 17.58 -10.44 11.86
CA ARG A 4 16.58 -9.37 11.92
C ARG A 4 16.84 -8.50 13.13
N ALA A 5 16.53 -7.21 13.00
CA ALA A 5 16.65 -6.28 14.11
C ALA A 5 15.69 -6.68 15.26
N PRO A 6 16.03 -6.38 16.54
CA PRO A 6 15.19 -6.77 17.69
C PRO A 6 13.78 -6.18 17.68
N TRP A 7 13.59 -5.07 16.96
CA TRP A 7 12.32 -4.37 16.80
C TRP A 7 11.53 -4.79 15.55
N ALA A 8 12.06 -5.71 14.73
CA ALA A 8 11.36 -6.21 13.55
C ALA A 8 10.22 -7.16 13.94
N CYS A 9 9.13 -7.13 13.19
CA CYS A 9 8.04 -8.08 13.37
C CYS A 9 8.52 -9.51 13.08
N SER A 10 8.19 -10.44 13.99
CA SER A 10 8.50 -11.87 13.84
C SER A 10 7.22 -12.66 13.65
N PRO A 11 7.13 -13.54 12.63
CA PRO A 11 5.97 -14.41 12.45
C PRO A 11 5.77 -15.36 13.64
N HIS A 12 6.79 -15.63 14.44
CA HIS A 12 6.70 -16.43 15.66
C HIS A 12 6.01 -15.70 16.83
N HIS A 13 5.97 -14.36 16.80
CA HIS A 13 5.32 -13.53 17.81
C HIS A 13 4.02 -12.90 17.29
N SER A 14 3.54 -13.31 16.11
CA SER A 14 2.27 -12.87 15.56
C SER A 14 1.11 -13.23 16.48
N ARG A 15 0.09 -12.36 16.55
CA ARG A 15 -1.17 -12.65 17.25
C ARG A 15 -2.07 -13.64 16.49
N GLY A 16 -1.60 -14.14 15.35
CA GLY A 16 -2.29 -15.13 14.55
C GLY A 16 -3.34 -14.52 13.63
N ARG A 17 -4.41 -15.27 13.39
CA ARG A 17 -5.47 -14.95 12.42
C ARG A 17 -6.83 -15.05 13.11
N LEU A 18 -7.84 -14.36 12.59
CA LEU A 18 -9.19 -14.38 13.13
C LEU A 18 -9.81 -15.78 13.12
N HIS A 19 -9.71 -16.48 11.98
CA HIS A 19 -10.19 -17.84 11.82
C HIS A 19 -9.06 -18.85 11.96
N LYS A 20 -9.26 -19.87 12.80
CA LYS A 20 -8.31 -20.97 12.96
C LYS A 20 -8.26 -21.80 11.68
N GLU A 21 -7.06 -21.93 11.12
CA GLU A 21 -6.82 -22.75 9.94
C GLU A 21 -6.47 -24.18 10.36
N GLN A 22 -6.93 -25.17 9.59
CA GLN A 22 -6.60 -26.57 9.85
C GLN A 22 -5.09 -26.77 9.65
N THR A 23 -4.39 -27.09 10.73
CA THR A 23 -2.94 -27.34 10.79
C THR A 23 -2.49 -28.57 9.98
N GLY A 24 -3.41 -29.42 9.52
CA GLY A 24 -3.11 -30.69 8.85
C GLY A 24 -2.60 -30.59 7.41
N THR A 25 -2.63 -29.41 6.78
CA THR A 25 -2.09 -29.21 5.43
C THR A 25 -1.25 -27.94 5.37
N ILE A 26 -0.15 -27.90 6.13
CA ILE A 26 0.88 -26.88 5.93
C ILE A 26 1.41 -27.03 4.49
N ARG A 27 0.85 -26.26 3.55
CA ARG A 27 1.30 -26.19 2.15
C ARG A 27 2.62 -25.42 2.10
N GLY A 28 3.70 -26.11 2.45
CA GLY A 28 5.08 -25.66 2.34
C GLY A 28 5.60 -24.85 3.53
N PRO A 29 6.90 -24.49 3.51
CA PRO A 29 7.62 -23.88 4.64
C PRO A 29 7.28 -22.39 4.87
N ARG A 30 6.22 -21.87 4.24
CA ARG A 30 5.88 -20.44 4.29
C ARG A 30 5.42 -20.03 5.68
N ASP A 31 5.99 -18.94 6.18
CA ASP A 31 5.57 -18.30 7.43
C ASP A 31 4.23 -17.54 7.28
N ALA A 32 3.79 -16.90 8.36
CA ALA A 32 2.52 -16.19 8.38
C ALA A 32 2.45 -15.02 7.39
N PHE A 33 3.52 -14.23 7.25
CA PHE A 33 3.52 -13.02 6.42
C PHE A 33 3.71 -13.34 4.95
N GLN A 34 4.51 -14.37 4.64
CA GLN A 34 4.59 -14.93 3.29
C GLN A 34 3.23 -15.41 2.80
N ARG A 35 2.45 -16.07 3.67
CA ARG A 35 1.08 -16.48 3.33
C ARG A 35 0.16 -15.27 3.11
N ASP A 36 0.29 -14.23 3.91
CA ASP A 36 -0.52 -13.01 3.73
C ASP A 36 -0.25 -12.36 2.39
N ARG A 37 1.02 -12.15 2.06
CA ARG A 37 1.44 -11.66 0.75
C ARG A 37 0.83 -12.47 -0.38
N ASP A 38 0.97 -13.80 -0.32
CA ASP A 38 0.47 -14.68 -1.38
C ASP A 38 -1.07 -14.58 -1.51
N ARG A 39 -1.81 -14.48 -0.39
CA ARG A 39 -3.26 -14.29 -0.40
C ARG A 39 -3.66 -12.98 -1.05
N ILE A 40 -2.95 -11.90 -0.72
CA ILE A 40 -3.17 -10.57 -1.29
C ILE A 40 -2.98 -10.64 -2.81
N ILE A 41 -1.82 -11.14 -3.27
CA ILE A 41 -1.49 -11.24 -4.71
C ILE A 41 -2.54 -12.05 -5.48
N HIS A 42 -3.04 -13.15 -4.89
CA HIS A 42 -4.02 -14.01 -5.54
C HIS A 42 -5.48 -13.53 -5.41
N SER A 43 -5.76 -12.48 -4.62
CA SER A 43 -7.12 -11.95 -4.44
C SER A 43 -7.69 -11.35 -5.72
N ILE A 44 -9.03 -11.29 -5.82
CA ILE A 44 -9.69 -10.62 -6.95
C ILE A 44 -9.48 -9.10 -6.83
N SER A 45 -9.51 -8.57 -5.62
CA SER A 45 -9.37 -7.14 -5.38
C SER A 45 -7.98 -6.60 -5.74
N PHE A 46 -6.90 -7.36 -5.49
CA PHE A 46 -5.57 -7.01 -6.00
C PHE A 46 -5.51 -7.04 -7.53
N ARG A 47 -6.09 -8.07 -8.17
CA ARG A 47 -6.16 -8.12 -9.65
C ARG A 47 -6.92 -6.94 -10.26
N ARG A 48 -7.94 -6.43 -9.57
CA ARG A 48 -8.71 -5.25 -10.01
C ARG A 48 -7.88 -3.96 -10.02
N LEU A 49 -6.78 -3.88 -9.27
CA LEU A 49 -5.89 -2.71 -9.30
C LEU A 49 -5.29 -2.46 -10.69
N ARG A 50 -5.20 -3.50 -11.55
CA ARG A 50 -4.78 -3.35 -12.95
C ARG A 50 -5.69 -2.39 -13.74
N SER A 51 -6.97 -2.33 -13.40
CA SER A 51 -7.97 -1.54 -14.12
C SER A 51 -8.38 -0.27 -13.37
N LYS A 52 -7.71 0.07 -12.28
CA LYS A 52 -7.92 1.33 -11.56
C LYS A 52 -6.77 2.28 -11.84
N THR A 53 -7.09 3.45 -12.36
CA THR A 53 -6.12 4.53 -12.56
C THR A 53 -5.59 5.04 -11.21
N GLN A 54 -4.33 5.45 -11.17
CA GLN A 54 -3.76 6.11 -10.00
C GLN A 54 -4.24 7.57 -9.96
N VAL A 55 -3.75 8.38 -10.91
CA VAL A 55 -4.07 9.82 -11.01
C VAL A 55 -4.71 10.20 -12.35
N PHE A 56 -4.20 9.68 -13.47
CA PHE A 56 -4.67 10.07 -14.80
C PHE A 56 -5.69 9.09 -15.38
N MET A 57 -6.84 9.62 -15.80
CA MET A 57 -7.78 8.93 -16.68
C MET A 57 -7.38 9.17 -18.13
N ALA A 58 -6.42 8.41 -18.64
CA ALA A 58 -6.03 8.50 -20.05
C ALA A 58 -6.61 7.32 -20.83
N PRO A 59 -7.64 7.52 -21.66
CA PRO A 59 -8.13 6.46 -22.54
C PRO A 59 -7.13 6.08 -23.66
N ASP A 60 -6.14 6.93 -23.96
CA ASP A 60 -5.33 6.85 -25.19
C ASP A 60 -3.81 6.64 -24.98
N GLY A 61 -3.35 6.26 -23.78
CA GLY A 61 -1.93 5.97 -23.52
C GLY A 61 -1.73 4.78 -22.59
N ASP A 62 -0.98 3.76 -23.02
CA ASP A 62 -0.69 2.53 -22.26
C ASP A 62 0.48 2.67 -21.27
N HIS A 63 1.06 3.87 -21.17
CA HIS A 63 2.23 4.18 -20.34
C HIS A 63 1.92 4.89 -19.03
N PHE A 64 0.65 5.23 -18.75
CA PHE A 64 0.24 5.79 -17.47
C PHE A 64 0.13 4.71 -16.41
N ARG A 65 0.56 5.03 -15.19
CA ARG A 65 0.53 4.07 -14.09
C ARG A 65 -0.90 3.78 -13.63
N VAL A 66 -1.13 2.51 -13.34
CA VAL A 66 -2.35 2.03 -12.68
C VAL A 66 -2.00 1.70 -11.22
N ARG A 67 -3.02 1.55 -10.37
CA ARG A 67 -2.81 1.20 -8.95
C ARG A 67 -1.96 -0.05 -8.78
N LEU A 68 -2.08 -1.03 -9.69
CA LEU A 68 -1.24 -2.23 -9.62
C LEU A 68 0.25 -1.93 -9.81
N THR A 69 0.62 -1.11 -10.80
CA THR A 69 2.04 -0.77 -11.03
C THR A 69 2.57 0.09 -9.89
N HIS A 70 1.75 1.02 -9.39
CA HIS A 70 2.04 1.79 -8.18
C HIS A 70 2.35 0.87 -6.99
N SER A 71 1.45 -0.05 -6.62
CA SER A 71 1.67 -0.96 -5.49
C SER A 71 2.91 -1.86 -5.65
N LEU A 72 3.29 -2.23 -6.88
CA LEU A 72 4.52 -2.99 -7.15
C LEU A 72 5.79 -2.16 -6.93
N GLU A 73 5.77 -0.89 -7.35
CA GLU A 73 6.88 0.06 -7.14
C GLU A 73 7.03 0.39 -5.65
N VAL A 74 5.91 0.62 -4.94
CA VAL A 74 5.86 0.78 -3.47
C VAL A 74 6.46 -0.44 -2.78
N ALA A 75 6.10 -1.65 -3.20
CA ALA A 75 6.66 -2.89 -2.64
C ALA A 75 8.17 -3.01 -2.88
N GLN A 76 8.67 -2.61 -4.05
CA GLN A 76 10.11 -2.61 -4.32
C GLN A 76 10.87 -1.66 -3.39
N ILE A 77 10.38 -0.42 -3.23
CA ILE A 77 10.98 0.58 -2.35
C ILE A 77 10.92 0.10 -0.90
N GLY A 78 9.74 -0.31 -0.44
CA GLY A 78 9.51 -0.77 0.93
C GLY A 78 10.41 -1.94 1.32
N ARG A 79 10.54 -2.95 0.45
CA ARG A 79 11.46 -4.08 0.70
C ARG A 79 12.93 -3.67 0.77
N THR A 80 13.33 -2.69 -0.05
CA THR A 80 14.70 -2.17 -0.03
C THR A 80 15.00 -1.50 1.30
N VAL A 81 14.11 -0.62 1.76
CA VAL A 81 14.23 0.06 3.06
C VAL A 81 14.17 -0.95 4.21
N ALA A 82 13.21 -1.89 4.18
CA ALA A 82 13.09 -2.92 5.21
C ALA A 82 14.35 -3.77 5.34
N ARG A 83 14.93 -4.20 4.20
CA ARG A 83 16.19 -4.96 4.20
C ARG A 83 17.33 -4.16 4.81
N SER A 84 17.47 -2.89 4.45
CA SER A 84 18.51 -1.99 4.99
C SER A 84 18.38 -1.76 6.50
N LEU A 85 17.15 -1.78 7.02
CA LEU A 85 16.86 -1.59 8.45
C LEU A 85 16.78 -2.91 9.25
N GLY A 86 16.98 -4.06 8.60
CA GLY A 86 16.85 -5.37 9.23
C GLY A 86 15.42 -5.72 9.64
N LEU A 87 14.41 -5.11 9.01
CA LEU A 87 12.99 -5.35 9.25
C LEU A 87 12.47 -6.57 8.48
N ASN A 88 11.22 -6.93 8.71
CA ASN A 88 10.58 -8.04 8.02
C ASN A 88 10.10 -7.65 6.61
N GLU A 89 10.86 -8.08 5.59
CA GLU A 89 10.53 -7.81 4.19
C GLU A 89 9.18 -8.38 3.74
N ASP A 90 8.80 -9.58 4.20
CA ASP A 90 7.56 -10.22 3.75
C ASP A 90 6.32 -9.51 4.31
N LEU A 91 6.37 -9.03 5.56
CA LEU A 91 5.31 -8.19 6.13
C LEU A 91 5.26 -6.84 5.42
N THR A 92 6.43 -6.19 5.21
CA THR A 92 6.49 -4.91 4.51
C THR A 92 5.92 -5.03 3.09
N GLU A 93 6.30 -6.07 2.35
CA GLU A 93 5.79 -6.34 1.00
C GLU A 93 4.27 -6.57 1.00
N ALA A 94 3.74 -7.36 1.96
CA ALA A 94 2.30 -7.57 2.07
C ALA A 94 1.53 -6.25 2.30
N LEU A 95 2.05 -5.37 3.16
CA LEU A 95 1.46 -4.06 3.45
C LEU A 95 1.49 -3.16 2.21
N CYS A 96 2.65 -3.04 1.56
CA CYS A 96 2.82 -2.29 0.31
C CYS A 96 1.87 -2.77 -0.80
N LEU A 97 1.65 -4.08 -0.94
CA LEU A 97 0.78 -4.61 -2.00
C LEU A 97 -0.72 -4.41 -1.72
N ALA A 98 -1.11 -4.30 -0.45
CA ALA A 98 -2.51 -4.24 -0.06
C ALA A 98 -3.05 -2.84 0.26
N HIS A 99 -2.20 -1.84 0.52
CA HIS A 99 -2.63 -0.50 0.96
C HIS A 99 -3.75 0.08 0.09
N ASP A 100 -3.63 -0.10 -1.23
CA ASP A 100 -4.49 0.53 -2.23
C ASP A 100 -5.73 -0.27 -2.64
N ILE A 101 -5.97 -1.44 -2.04
CA ILE A 101 -7.06 -2.34 -2.41
C ILE A 101 -8.44 -1.68 -2.28
N GLY A 102 -8.63 -0.90 -1.23
CA GLY A 102 -9.89 -0.24 -0.87
C GLY A 102 -10.26 0.97 -1.71
N HIS A 103 -9.36 1.47 -2.56
CA HIS A 103 -9.66 2.64 -3.37
C HIS A 103 -10.80 2.37 -4.36
N PRO A 104 -11.77 3.29 -4.51
CA PRO A 104 -12.83 3.15 -5.49
C PRO A 104 -12.30 3.40 -6.92
N PRO A 105 -13.13 3.16 -7.96
CA PRO A 105 -12.83 3.69 -9.29
C PRO A 105 -12.55 5.20 -9.24
N PHE A 106 -11.71 5.71 -10.15
CA PHE A 106 -11.37 7.14 -10.25
C PHE A 106 -10.58 7.73 -9.06
N GLY A 107 -9.95 6.89 -8.24
CA GLY A 107 -9.05 7.34 -7.17
C GLY A 107 -9.71 8.31 -6.20
N HIS A 108 -9.00 9.37 -5.80
CA HIS A 108 -9.50 10.36 -4.85
C HIS A 108 -10.77 11.09 -5.31
N ALA A 109 -10.98 11.23 -6.62
CA ALA A 109 -12.23 11.81 -7.12
C ALA A 109 -13.43 10.90 -6.83
N GLY A 110 -13.26 9.58 -7.03
CA GLY A 110 -14.28 8.60 -6.69
C GLY A 110 -14.50 8.46 -5.19
N GLU A 111 -13.44 8.57 -4.40
CA GLU A 111 -13.52 8.58 -2.93
C GLU A 111 -14.37 9.73 -2.42
N ARG A 112 -14.08 10.98 -2.83
CA ARG A 112 -14.88 12.15 -2.44
C ARG A 112 -16.34 12.01 -2.87
N ALA A 113 -16.58 11.51 -4.08
CA ALA A 113 -17.94 11.31 -4.57
C ALA A 113 -18.71 10.26 -3.74
N LEU A 114 -18.04 9.18 -3.31
CA LEU A 114 -18.64 8.17 -2.44
C LEU A 114 -18.84 8.68 -1.01
N GLU A 115 -17.90 9.46 -0.48
CA GLU A 115 -18.02 10.08 0.84
C GLU A 115 -19.24 11.00 0.89
N GLU A 116 -19.42 11.86 -0.11
CA GLU A 116 -20.59 12.74 -0.24
C GLU A 116 -21.88 11.94 -0.38
N ALA A 117 -21.91 10.96 -1.29
CA ALA A 117 -23.10 10.14 -1.52
C ALA A 117 -23.52 9.29 -0.31
N LEU A 118 -22.56 8.95 0.57
CA LEU A 118 -22.75 8.10 1.73
C LEU A 118 -22.71 8.86 3.06
N ALA A 119 -22.69 10.19 3.05
CA ALA A 119 -22.61 11.01 4.26
C ALA A 119 -23.69 10.68 5.31
N GLY A 120 -24.91 10.35 4.87
CA GLY A 120 -26.01 9.91 5.74
C GLY A 120 -26.02 8.43 6.12
N GLN A 121 -25.06 7.64 5.61
CA GLN A 121 -24.98 6.18 5.75
C GLN A 121 -23.66 5.73 6.41
N GLY A 122 -22.96 6.65 7.08
CA GLY A 122 -21.69 6.41 7.76
C GLY A 122 -20.43 6.85 7.00
N GLY A 123 -20.57 7.28 5.75
CA GLY A 123 -19.47 7.77 4.92
C GLY A 123 -18.66 6.67 4.22
N PHE A 124 -17.58 7.10 3.57
CA PHE A 124 -16.63 6.25 2.86
C PHE A 124 -15.20 6.73 3.14
N ASP A 125 -14.31 5.77 3.35
CA ASP A 125 -12.86 5.96 3.54
C ASP A 125 -12.16 4.75 2.91
N HIS A 126 -11.19 5.00 2.02
CA HIS A 126 -10.51 3.91 1.31
C HIS A 126 -9.78 2.97 2.27
N ASN A 127 -9.23 3.45 3.39
CA ASN A 127 -8.49 2.62 4.34
C ASN A 127 -9.41 1.65 5.07
N GLY A 128 -10.52 2.15 5.60
CA GLY A 128 -11.60 1.32 6.14
C GLY A 128 -12.17 0.35 5.09
N HIS A 129 -12.25 0.78 3.82
CA HIS A 129 -12.68 -0.09 2.73
C HIS A 129 -11.64 -1.17 2.37
N THR A 130 -10.34 -0.89 2.50
CA THR A 130 -9.26 -1.88 2.36
C THR A 130 -9.47 -2.99 3.38
N LEU A 131 -9.65 -2.64 4.66
CA LEU A 131 -9.88 -3.61 5.73
C LEU A 131 -11.15 -4.40 5.48
N ARG A 132 -12.28 -3.72 5.22
CA ARG A 132 -13.56 -4.38 4.90
C ARG A 132 -13.44 -5.33 3.72
N THR A 133 -12.68 -4.97 2.69
CA THR A 133 -12.47 -5.82 1.52
C THR A 133 -11.74 -7.11 1.90
N LEU A 134 -10.68 -6.98 2.68
CA LEU A 134 -9.81 -8.09 3.08
C LEU A 134 -10.40 -8.96 4.19
N THR A 135 -11.30 -8.44 5.01
CA THR A 135 -11.89 -9.18 6.15
C THR A 135 -13.31 -9.67 5.89
N ALA A 136 -14.06 -9.09 4.95
CA ALA A 136 -15.48 -9.42 4.78
C ALA A 136 -15.95 -9.59 3.31
N LEU A 137 -15.39 -8.86 2.34
CA LEU A 137 -15.92 -8.89 0.96
C LEU A 137 -15.26 -9.97 0.08
N GLU A 138 -13.95 -10.18 0.22
CA GLU A 138 -13.29 -11.31 -0.41
C GLU A 138 -13.86 -12.63 0.13
N ARG A 139 -14.14 -13.62 -0.73
CA ARG A 139 -14.64 -14.94 -0.32
C ARG A 139 -13.97 -16.10 -1.05
N PRO A 140 -12.61 -16.18 -1.08
CA PRO A 140 -11.93 -17.27 -1.76
C PRO A 140 -11.93 -18.58 -0.94
N TYR A 141 -12.32 -18.52 0.34
CA TYR A 141 -12.33 -19.67 1.25
C TYR A 141 -13.77 -20.05 1.63
N PRO A 142 -14.11 -21.35 1.68
CA PRO A 142 -15.49 -21.79 1.99
C PRO A 142 -15.86 -21.69 3.47
N GLY A 143 -14.87 -21.57 4.37
CA GLY A 143 -15.08 -21.63 5.82
C GLY A 143 -15.30 -20.28 6.49
N TRP A 144 -15.04 -19.17 5.80
CA TRP A 144 -15.13 -17.81 6.34
C TRP A 144 -15.13 -16.77 5.22
N ASP A 145 -15.60 -15.57 5.56
CA ASP A 145 -15.43 -14.38 4.74
C ASP A 145 -14.02 -13.78 4.95
N GLY A 146 -13.52 -13.06 3.95
CA GLY A 146 -12.21 -12.44 3.93
C GLY A 146 -11.06 -13.37 3.54
N LEU A 147 -9.86 -12.79 3.48
CA LEU A 147 -8.60 -13.49 3.23
C LEU A 147 -8.01 -14.10 4.51
N ASN A 148 -8.60 -13.83 5.69
CA ASN A 148 -8.12 -14.29 6.99
C ASN A 148 -6.62 -13.98 7.20
N LEU A 149 -6.20 -12.75 6.90
CA LEU A 149 -4.80 -12.31 7.05
C LEU A 149 -4.36 -12.33 8.52
N SER A 150 -3.04 -12.29 8.78
CA SER A 150 -2.53 -12.16 10.14
C SER A 150 -2.91 -10.82 10.75
N TRP A 151 -2.98 -10.80 12.08
CA TRP A 151 -3.23 -9.58 12.85
C TRP A 151 -2.24 -8.48 12.48
N ASP A 152 -0.95 -8.80 12.36
CA ASP A 152 0.12 -7.84 12.07
C ASP A 152 -0.10 -7.13 10.73
N THR A 153 -0.55 -7.86 9.70
CA THR A 153 -0.86 -7.28 8.39
C THR A 153 -2.10 -6.39 8.47
N LEU A 154 -3.17 -6.84 9.14
CA LEU A 154 -4.40 -6.04 9.28
C LEU A 154 -4.16 -4.77 10.12
N GLU A 155 -3.40 -4.88 11.20
CA GLU A 155 -2.99 -3.77 12.06
C GLU A 155 -2.16 -2.73 11.30
N GLY A 156 -1.20 -3.19 10.49
CA GLY A 156 -0.39 -2.31 9.66
C GLY A 156 -1.21 -1.58 8.60
N LEU A 157 -2.12 -2.28 7.91
CA LEU A 157 -3.02 -1.68 6.92
C LEU A 157 -4.00 -0.69 7.55
N ALA A 158 -4.54 -1.03 8.72
CA ALA A 158 -5.48 -0.16 9.42
C ALA A 158 -4.85 1.18 9.77
N LYS A 159 -3.56 1.19 10.07
CA LYS A 159 -2.81 2.35 10.55
C LYS A 159 -1.75 2.81 9.54
N HIS A 160 -1.98 2.62 8.24
CA HIS A 160 -1.08 3.07 7.16
C HIS A 160 -0.70 4.54 7.33
N ASN A 161 -1.67 5.38 7.69
CA ASN A 161 -1.48 6.82 7.94
C ASN A 161 -1.23 7.17 9.42
N GLY A 162 -0.83 6.19 10.23
CA GLY A 162 -0.57 6.36 11.67
C GLY A 162 -1.76 6.04 12.58
N PRO A 163 -1.68 6.43 13.87
CA PRO A 163 -2.71 6.14 14.87
C PRO A 163 -4.09 6.73 14.55
N ILE A 164 -5.15 5.98 14.85
CA ILE A 164 -6.54 6.35 14.61
C ILE A 164 -7.29 6.45 15.93
N HIS A 165 -7.82 7.65 16.23
CA HIS A 165 -8.59 7.92 17.44
C HIS A 165 -10.11 7.83 17.23
N ALA A 166 -10.57 8.01 16.00
CA ALA A 166 -11.98 8.01 15.63
C ALA A 166 -12.17 7.20 14.35
N PRO A 167 -12.17 5.86 14.43
CA PRO A 167 -12.33 5.02 13.24
C PRO A 167 -13.73 5.20 12.63
N GLN A 168 -13.79 5.34 11.31
CA GLN A 168 -15.06 5.24 10.59
C GLN A 168 -15.67 3.83 10.71
N TRP A 169 -16.95 3.71 10.36
CA TRP A 169 -17.75 2.51 10.59
C TRP A 169 -17.09 1.21 10.08
N ALA A 170 -16.43 1.25 8.92
CA ALA A 170 -15.84 0.07 8.30
C ALA A 170 -14.66 -0.45 9.12
N LEU A 171 -13.77 0.46 9.53
CA LEU A 171 -12.64 0.13 10.39
C LEU A 171 -13.10 -0.25 11.80
N ALA A 172 -14.06 0.48 12.37
CA ALA A 172 -14.64 0.16 13.68
C ALA A 172 -15.27 -1.25 13.71
N THR A 173 -15.90 -1.67 12.61
CA THR A 173 -16.46 -3.02 12.47
C THR A 173 -15.35 -4.08 12.44
N ALA A 174 -14.27 -3.82 11.70
CA ALA A 174 -13.13 -4.74 11.65
C ALA A 174 -12.43 -4.86 13.01
N ASP A 175 -12.23 -3.74 13.69
CA ASP A 175 -11.63 -3.67 15.04
C ASP A 175 -12.49 -4.42 16.08
N ALA A 176 -13.82 -4.26 16.04
CA ALA A 176 -14.72 -4.99 16.93
C ALA A 176 -14.66 -6.52 16.73
N GLN A 177 -14.36 -6.99 15.52
CA GLN A 177 -14.24 -8.43 15.21
C GLN A 177 -12.86 -8.99 15.55
N PHE A 178 -11.81 -8.22 15.27
CA PHE A 178 -10.43 -8.60 15.55
C PHE A 178 -9.68 -7.41 16.16
N PRO A 179 -9.67 -7.26 17.49
CA PRO A 179 -9.19 -6.05 18.17
C PRO A 179 -7.80 -5.60 17.73
N LEU A 180 -7.73 -4.40 17.17
CA LEU A 180 -6.55 -3.70 16.68
C LEU A 180 -6.09 -2.66 17.71
N GLU A 181 -4.81 -2.30 17.71
CA GLU A 181 -4.26 -1.25 18.59
C GLU A 181 -4.28 0.12 17.89
N LEU A 182 -5.47 0.55 17.47
CA LEU A 182 -5.69 1.72 16.60
C LEU A 182 -5.01 3.00 17.09
N THR A 183 -5.01 3.26 18.39
CA THR A 183 -4.45 4.51 18.96
C THR A 183 -2.93 4.48 19.15
N ARG A 184 -2.24 3.41 18.79
CA ARG A 184 -0.78 3.27 18.91
C ARG A 184 -0.14 3.27 17.53
N TRP A 185 1.14 3.66 17.46
CA TRP A 185 1.90 3.55 16.21
C TRP A 185 1.95 2.10 15.71
N PRO A 186 1.85 1.87 14.39
CA PRO A 186 2.03 0.54 13.82
C PRO A 186 3.49 0.10 13.88
N SER A 187 3.75 -1.13 13.43
CA SER A 187 5.11 -1.66 13.29
C SER A 187 5.96 -0.79 12.37
N LEU A 188 7.28 -0.94 12.48
CA LEU A 188 8.21 -0.24 11.58
C LEU A 188 8.03 -0.67 10.13
N GLU A 189 7.64 -1.92 9.87
CA GLU A 189 7.30 -2.41 8.54
C GLU A 189 6.14 -1.64 7.91
N ALA A 190 5.10 -1.32 8.69
CA ALA A 190 3.98 -0.51 8.21
C ALA A 190 4.35 0.95 7.99
N GLN A 191 5.17 1.52 8.89
CA GLN A 191 5.69 2.88 8.70
C GLN A 191 6.57 2.97 7.45
N VAL A 192 7.39 1.95 7.19
CA VAL A 192 8.19 1.85 5.97
C VAL A 192 7.28 1.70 4.74
N ALA A 193 6.21 0.92 4.81
CA ALA A 193 5.25 0.80 3.72
C ALA A 193 4.58 2.14 3.39
N ALA A 194 4.20 2.92 4.41
CA ALA A 194 3.64 4.27 4.24
C ALA A 194 4.65 5.25 3.62
N ILE A 195 5.89 5.26 4.11
CA ILE A 195 6.94 6.12 3.53
C ILE A 195 7.26 5.70 2.09
N ALA A 196 7.25 4.40 1.79
CA ALA A 196 7.47 3.90 0.44
C ALA A 196 6.34 4.30 -0.51
N ASP A 197 5.11 4.39 -0.01
CA ASP A 197 3.95 4.90 -0.73
C ASP A 197 4.14 6.38 -1.10
N ASP A 198 4.49 7.22 -0.13
CA ASP A 198 4.78 8.65 -0.35
C ASP A 198 5.91 8.85 -1.38
N ILE A 199 7.02 8.10 -1.26
CA ILE A 199 8.15 8.18 -2.20
C ILE A 199 7.72 7.78 -3.63
N ALA A 200 6.94 6.71 -3.77
CA ALA A 200 6.47 6.27 -5.08
C ALA A 200 5.49 7.29 -5.67
N TYR A 201 4.55 7.76 -4.85
CA TYR A 201 3.55 8.74 -5.22
C TYR A 201 4.17 10.02 -5.78
N ASP A 202 5.10 10.64 -5.05
CA ASP A 202 5.77 11.88 -5.46
C ASP A 202 6.51 11.71 -6.80
N ASN A 203 7.24 10.62 -6.98
CA ASN A 203 8.01 10.40 -8.20
C ASN A 203 7.12 10.13 -9.41
N HIS A 204 6.05 9.36 -9.23
CA HIS A 204 5.18 8.95 -10.32
C HIS A 204 4.27 10.07 -10.79
N ASP A 205 3.72 10.85 -9.87
CA ASP A 205 2.85 11.98 -10.21
C ASP A 205 3.63 13.06 -10.97
N ILE A 206 4.90 13.27 -10.61
CA ILE A 206 5.81 14.15 -11.35
C ILE A 206 6.08 13.61 -12.76
N ASP A 207 6.43 12.33 -12.91
CA ASP A 207 6.72 11.70 -14.20
C ASP A 207 5.48 11.69 -15.11
N ASP A 208 4.34 11.24 -14.61
CA ASP A 208 3.08 11.20 -15.36
C ASP A 208 2.57 12.62 -15.67
N GLY A 209 2.76 13.59 -14.77
CA GLY A 209 2.43 15.00 -14.99
C GLY A 209 3.28 15.67 -16.08
N LEU A 210 4.58 15.34 -16.15
CA LEU A 210 5.45 15.76 -17.25
C LEU A 210 5.03 15.11 -18.57
N ARG A 211 4.75 13.80 -18.57
CA ARG A 211 4.30 13.06 -19.77
C ARG A 211 2.97 13.58 -20.31
N ALA A 212 2.05 13.94 -19.42
CA ALA A 212 0.77 14.54 -19.77
C ALA A 212 0.89 16.02 -20.24
N GLY A 213 2.07 16.64 -20.12
CA GLY A 213 2.29 18.04 -20.45
C GLY A 213 1.62 19.03 -19.48
N LEU A 214 1.17 18.54 -18.32
CA LEU A 214 0.58 19.37 -17.26
C LEU A 214 1.63 20.07 -16.42
N LEU A 215 2.82 19.46 -16.34
CA LEU A 215 4.01 20.02 -15.70
C LEU A 215 5.07 20.25 -16.77
N SER A 216 5.81 21.35 -16.64
CA SER A 216 7.05 21.58 -17.38
C SER A 216 8.25 21.39 -16.47
N LEU A 217 9.40 21.05 -17.06
CA LEU A 217 10.64 20.94 -16.30
C LEU A 217 10.99 22.27 -15.61
N ASP A 218 10.69 23.41 -16.23
CA ASP A 218 10.97 24.72 -15.62
C ASP A 218 10.09 24.98 -14.38
N GLN A 219 8.85 24.47 -14.36
CA GLN A 219 8.00 24.48 -13.16
C GLN A 219 8.59 23.60 -12.05
N LEU A 220 9.07 22.39 -12.39
CA LEU A 220 9.72 21.51 -11.41
C LEU A 220 11.01 22.12 -10.85
N MET A 221 11.80 22.79 -11.70
CA MET A 221 13.02 23.48 -11.29
C MET A 221 12.77 24.70 -10.40
N ALA A 222 11.52 25.15 -10.24
CA ALA A 222 11.16 26.15 -9.23
C ALA A 222 11.20 25.57 -7.80
N VAL A 223 11.11 24.24 -7.64
CA VAL A 223 11.25 23.57 -6.34
C VAL A 223 12.73 23.45 -5.99
N PRO A 224 13.23 24.09 -4.90
CA PRO A 224 14.67 24.15 -4.61
C PRO A 224 15.34 22.78 -4.47
N MET A 225 14.63 21.81 -3.90
CA MET A 225 15.11 20.43 -3.74
C MET A 225 15.34 19.76 -5.11
N ILE A 226 14.36 19.85 -6.01
CA ILE A 226 14.46 19.29 -7.37
C ILE A 226 15.59 19.98 -8.13
N ALA A 227 15.67 21.32 -8.06
CA ALA A 227 16.72 22.07 -8.73
C ALA A 227 18.13 21.70 -8.27
N ALA A 228 18.32 21.45 -6.97
CA ALA A 228 19.60 21.01 -6.43
C ALA A 228 19.98 19.60 -6.92
N GLY A 229 19.01 18.67 -6.95
CA GLY A 229 19.18 17.34 -7.52
C GLY A 229 19.55 17.38 -9.00
N TRP A 230 18.79 18.13 -9.79
CA TRP A 230 19.00 18.29 -11.23
C TRP A 230 20.40 18.82 -11.55
N ARG A 231 20.86 19.87 -10.87
CA ARG A 231 22.22 20.42 -11.06
C ARG A 231 23.31 19.40 -10.73
N THR A 232 23.07 18.51 -9.77
CA THR A 232 24.01 17.42 -9.44
C THR A 232 24.10 16.41 -10.59
N VAL A 233 22.97 16.09 -11.22
CA VAL A 233 22.92 15.20 -12.39
C VAL A 233 23.60 15.86 -13.60
N GLU A 234 23.31 17.14 -13.88
CA GLU A 234 23.97 17.91 -14.94
C GLU A 234 25.49 17.96 -14.77
N ALA A 235 25.96 18.20 -13.54
CA ALA A 235 27.39 18.22 -13.23
C ALA A 235 28.06 16.84 -13.42
N LYS A 236 27.32 15.75 -13.17
CA LYS A 236 27.82 14.38 -13.32
C LYS A 236 27.85 13.93 -14.78
N TYR A 237 26.95 14.44 -15.62
CA TYR A 237 26.79 14.04 -17.02
C TYR A 237 26.83 15.25 -17.98
N PRO A 238 27.99 15.94 -18.08
CA PRO A 238 28.10 17.13 -18.91
C PRO A 238 27.89 16.80 -20.39
N GLY A 239 27.11 17.64 -21.09
CA GLY A 239 26.88 17.52 -22.54
C GLY A 239 25.86 16.45 -22.97
N VAL A 240 25.23 15.77 -22.02
CA VAL A 240 24.08 14.89 -22.31
C VAL A 240 22.84 15.74 -22.59
N ASP A 241 22.05 15.33 -23.58
CA ASP A 241 20.79 15.99 -23.92
C ASP A 241 19.86 16.06 -22.69
N ARG A 242 19.20 17.21 -22.47
CA ARG A 242 18.32 17.46 -21.32
C ARG A 242 17.17 16.46 -21.20
N LYS A 243 16.74 15.83 -22.31
CA LYS A 243 15.73 14.76 -22.32
C LYS A 243 16.26 13.40 -21.88
N ARG A 244 17.59 13.25 -21.76
CA ARG A 244 18.29 12.04 -21.32
C ARG A 244 18.91 12.19 -19.91
N LEU A 245 18.83 13.39 -19.34
CA LEU A 245 19.16 13.68 -17.94
C LEU A 245 17.93 13.38 -17.07
#